data_AF-A0A1V5R3J9-F1
#
_entry.id   AF-A0A1V5R3J9-F1
#
_cell.length_a   1.000
_cell.length_b   1.000
_cell.length_c   1.000
_cell.angle_alpha   90.00
_cell.angle_beta   90.00
_cell.angle_gamma   90.00
#
_symmetry.space_group_name_H-M   'P 1'
#
loop_
_entity.id
_entity.type
_entity.pdbx_description
1 polymer ?
#
loop_
_entity_poly.entity_id
_entity_poly.type
_entity_poly.pdbx_seq_one_letter_code
_entity_poly.pdbx_strand_id
1 'polypeptide(L)'
;MICFNCKKQIPDGAPNCPNCGAPIVPPVQVGKEIKFRRWQRWFFYVVIAILFIAETAYAVKIYSDNAQLLEASLRMQTSLSQAQGELDSAKAGMSQKDAELVKAKAQAVELQQTLDNRARELQQVSSQKEESLRSYEQLKANLSSVNAGTFNALLQMGVAASNQELLKIQVADTSFSGQDTDGDGLPDDLEVAFGTDKNKSDTDGDGYGDREEVINGYNPLGSDKLPLDQKFANANKGRVLLQMEGKGEAWYVNPKDGKRYFLGIPSEAVKALEGLQVAPNPVSNISATSGTSGQTTPTTATSPQQTASPQSVVIPLD
;
A
#
# COMPACT_ATOMS: atom_id res chain seq x y z
N MET A 1 -28.40 -56.45 111.29
CA MET A 1 -29.41 -57.08 110.37
C MET A 1 -30.80 -56.46 110.55
N ILE A 2 -31.76 -56.56 109.62
CA ILE A 2 -33.15 -56.09 109.82
C ILE A 2 -34.06 -57.28 110.16
N CYS A 3 -34.87 -57.18 111.23
CA CYS A 3 -35.82 -58.23 111.58
C CYS A 3 -36.91 -58.38 110.51
N PHE A 4 -37.17 -59.59 110.02
CA PHE A 4 -38.24 -59.80 109.03
C PHE A 4 -39.65 -59.58 109.62
N ASN A 5 -39.84 -59.80 110.92
CA ASN A 5 -41.15 -59.73 111.56
C ASN A 5 -41.51 -58.29 111.97
N CYS A 6 -40.55 -57.53 112.52
CA CYS A 6 -40.80 -56.16 112.99
C CYS A 6 -40.14 -55.06 112.15
N LYS A 7 -39.41 -55.41 111.07
CA LYS A 7 -38.69 -54.50 110.16
C LYS A 7 -37.75 -53.49 110.82
N LYS A 8 -37.37 -53.69 112.08
CA LYS A 8 -36.43 -52.83 112.81
C LYS A 8 -35.00 -53.40 112.77
N GLN A 9 -34.03 -52.50 112.87
CA GLN A 9 -32.60 -52.84 112.87
C GLN A 9 -32.21 -53.54 114.18
N ILE A 10 -31.45 -54.63 114.07
CA ILE A 10 -31.01 -55.48 115.17
C ILE A 10 -29.47 -55.41 115.27
N PRO A 11 -28.90 -55.33 116.49
CA PRO A 11 -27.46 -55.47 116.73
C PRO A 11 -26.94 -56.86 116.33
N ASP A 12 -25.73 -56.90 115.78
CA ASP A 12 -25.16 -58.14 115.25
C ASP A 12 -24.81 -59.12 116.38
N GLY A 13 -25.25 -60.39 116.25
CA GLY A 13 -24.96 -61.46 117.22
C GLY A 13 -26.07 -61.80 118.23
N ALA A 14 -27.21 -61.08 118.23
CA ALA A 14 -28.34 -61.43 119.10
C ALA A 14 -29.06 -62.71 118.61
N PRO A 15 -29.29 -63.73 119.48
CA PRO A 15 -29.97 -64.97 119.08
C PRO A 15 -31.48 -64.78 118.82
N ASN A 16 -32.10 -63.84 119.51
CA ASN A 16 -33.52 -63.49 119.38
C ASN A 16 -33.66 -61.99 119.11
N CYS A 17 -34.69 -61.59 118.36
CA CYS A 17 -34.95 -60.18 118.12
C CYS A 17 -35.38 -59.48 119.43
N PRO A 18 -34.66 -58.43 119.89
CA PRO A 18 -34.99 -57.74 121.14
C PRO A 18 -36.34 -57.01 121.11
N ASN A 19 -36.91 -56.78 119.92
CA ASN A 19 -38.19 -56.07 119.78
C ASN A 19 -39.41 -56.98 119.66
N CYS A 20 -39.26 -58.22 119.19
CA CYS A 20 -40.42 -59.10 118.96
C CYS A 20 -40.21 -60.53 119.46
N GLY A 21 -39.09 -60.82 120.15
CA GLY A 21 -38.80 -62.12 120.75
C GLY A 21 -38.57 -63.27 119.78
N ALA A 22 -38.79 -63.05 118.47
CA ALA A 22 -38.68 -64.09 117.46
C ALA A 22 -37.23 -64.61 117.37
N PRO A 23 -37.01 -65.95 117.34
CA PRO A 23 -35.70 -66.53 117.15
C PRO A 23 -35.18 -66.15 115.78
N ILE A 24 -33.98 -65.58 115.76
CA ILE A 24 -33.29 -65.24 114.53
C ILE A 24 -32.64 -66.54 114.08
N VAL A 25 -33.13 -67.14 112.99
CA VAL A 25 -32.55 -68.35 112.41
C VAL A 25 -31.56 -67.89 111.32
N PRO A 26 -30.26 -67.74 111.63
CA PRO A 26 -29.30 -67.09 110.72
C PRO A 26 -29.07 -67.79 109.36
N PRO A 27 -29.13 -69.13 109.18
CA PRO A 27 -28.63 -69.71 107.93
C PRO A 27 -29.54 -69.49 106.70
N VAL A 28 -30.87 -69.40 106.87
CA VAL A 28 -31.81 -69.36 105.73
C VAL A 28 -32.02 -67.93 105.19
N GLN A 29 -32.01 -66.92 106.07
CA GLN A 29 -32.24 -65.52 105.68
C GLN A 29 -31.01 -64.90 105.00
N VAL A 30 -29.81 -65.26 105.45
CA VAL A 30 -28.53 -64.77 104.90
C VAL A 30 -28.32 -65.24 103.45
N GLY A 31 -28.70 -66.48 103.12
CA GLY A 31 -28.51 -67.05 101.78
C GLY A 31 -29.30 -66.33 100.67
N LYS A 32 -30.56 -65.95 100.92
CA LYS A 32 -31.39 -65.22 99.95
C LYS A 32 -30.92 -63.78 99.74
N GLU A 33 -30.54 -63.08 100.81
CA GLU A 33 -30.06 -61.70 100.72
C GLU A 33 -28.66 -61.61 100.06
N ILE A 34 -27.77 -62.58 100.30
CA ILE A 34 -26.49 -62.68 99.58
C ILE A 34 -26.70 -62.88 98.08
N LYS A 35 -27.62 -63.78 97.67
CA LYS A 35 -27.94 -64.00 96.25
C LYS A 35 -28.49 -62.73 95.59
N PHE A 36 -29.40 -62.03 96.27
CA PHE A 36 -29.97 -60.77 95.76
C PHE A 36 -28.92 -59.66 95.65
N ARG A 37 -28.08 -59.45 96.68
CA ARG A 37 -26.99 -58.45 96.64
C ARG A 37 -25.92 -58.79 95.60
N ARG A 38 -25.61 -60.07 95.38
CA ARG A 38 -24.71 -60.50 94.30
C ARG A 38 -25.30 -60.23 92.92
N TRP A 39 -26.59 -60.53 92.72
CA TRP A 39 -27.30 -60.21 91.48
C TRP A 39 -27.36 -58.70 91.23
N GLN A 40 -27.68 -57.92 92.27
CA GLN A 40 -27.71 -56.46 92.20
C GLN A 40 -26.33 -55.88 91.85
N ARG A 41 -25.24 -56.36 92.47
CA ARG A 41 -23.87 -55.96 92.11
C ARG A 41 -23.53 -56.34 90.66
N TRP A 42 -23.86 -57.56 90.24
CA TRP A 42 -23.63 -58.00 88.87
C TRP A 42 -24.39 -57.14 87.86
N PHE A 43 -25.65 -56.82 88.14
CA PHE A 43 -26.45 -55.91 87.32
C PHE A 43 -25.82 -54.52 87.21
N PHE A 44 -25.40 -53.91 88.33
CA PHE A 44 -24.72 -52.61 88.30
C PHE A 44 -23.40 -52.67 87.52
N TYR A 45 -22.60 -53.74 87.65
CA TYR A 45 -21.38 -53.89 86.86
C TYR A 45 -21.67 -54.02 85.36
N VAL A 46 -22.73 -54.73 84.98
CA VAL A 46 -23.15 -54.85 83.57
C VAL A 46 -23.60 -53.49 83.03
N VAL A 47 -24.43 -52.75 83.77
CA VAL A 47 -24.89 -51.41 83.36
C VAL A 47 -23.71 -50.44 83.22
N ILE A 48 -22.80 -50.40 84.19
CA ILE A 48 -21.59 -49.56 84.13
C ILE A 48 -20.69 -49.99 82.96
N ALA A 49 -20.53 -51.29 82.71
CA ALA A 49 -19.75 -51.77 81.56
C ALA A 49 -20.38 -51.36 80.23
N ILE A 50 -21.70 -51.44 80.08
CA ILE A 50 -22.40 -50.99 78.87
C ILE A 50 -22.24 -49.48 78.68
N LEU A 51 -22.38 -48.68 79.74
CA LEU A 51 -22.17 -47.23 79.67
C LEU A 51 -20.73 -46.89 79.24
N PHE A 52 -19.73 -47.58 79.83
CA PHE A 52 -18.33 -47.37 79.46
C PHE A 52 -18.04 -47.78 78.00
N ILE A 53 -18.61 -48.88 77.52
CA ILE A 53 -18.51 -49.29 76.11
C ILE A 53 -19.20 -48.27 75.19
N ALA A 54 -20.37 -47.75 75.58
CA ALA A 54 -21.09 -46.75 74.79
C ALA A 54 -20.32 -45.42 74.71
N GLU A 55 -19.75 -44.94 75.83
CA GLU A 55 -18.93 -43.72 75.86
C GLU A 55 -17.68 -43.87 75.00
N THR A 56 -16.96 -45.00 75.11
CA THR A 56 -15.77 -45.25 74.29
C THR A 56 -16.11 -45.40 72.80
N ALA A 57 -17.21 -46.07 72.45
CA ALA A 57 -17.68 -46.16 71.07
C ALA A 57 -18.08 -44.79 70.50
N TYR A 58 -18.73 -43.93 71.30
CA TYR A 58 -19.11 -42.58 70.89
C TYR A 58 -17.86 -41.70 70.68
N ALA A 59 -16.86 -41.81 71.57
CA ALA A 59 -15.59 -41.13 71.39
C ALA A 59 -14.91 -41.53 70.07
N VAL A 60 -14.82 -42.84 69.78
CA VAL A 60 -14.25 -43.34 68.52
C VAL A 60 -14.99 -42.78 67.31
N LYS A 61 -16.33 -42.71 67.36
CA LYS A 61 -17.14 -42.11 66.28
C LYS A 61 -16.79 -40.63 66.07
N ILE A 62 -16.70 -39.84 67.14
CA ILE A 62 -16.30 -38.43 67.05
C ILE A 62 -14.90 -38.30 66.42
N TYR A 63 -13.93 -39.12 66.85
CA TYR A 63 -12.60 -39.09 66.27
C TYR A 63 -12.60 -39.44 64.77
N SER A 64 -13.40 -40.42 64.36
CA SER A 64 -13.59 -40.78 62.95
C SER A 64 -14.20 -39.63 62.15
N ASP A 65 -15.29 -39.03 62.64
CA ASP A 65 -15.98 -37.92 61.96
C ASP A 65 -15.06 -36.70 61.86
N ASN A 66 -14.32 -36.39 62.93
CA ASN A 66 -13.32 -35.31 62.93
C ASN A 66 -12.17 -35.58 61.94
N ALA A 67 -11.71 -36.83 61.82
CA ALA A 67 -10.69 -37.19 60.84
C ALA A 67 -11.20 -37.00 59.40
N GLN A 68 -12.45 -37.37 59.12
CA GLN A 68 -13.08 -37.14 57.82
C GLN A 68 -13.24 -35.65 57.50
N LEU A 69 -13.63 -34.84 58.49
CA LEU A 69 -13.73 -33.38 58.33
C LEU A 69 -12.35 -32.75 58.05
N LEU A 70 -11.30 -33.22 58.73
CA LEU A 70 -9.94 -32.76 58.48
C LEU A 70 -9.49 -33.11 57.05
N GLU A 71 -9.73 -34.33 56.59
CA GLU A 71 -9.45 -34.71 55.20
C GLU A 71 -10.24 -33.86 54.20
N ALA A 72 -11.53 -33.61 54.45
CA ALA A 72 -12.36 -32.78 53.59
C ALA A 72 -11.82 -31.34 53.51
N SER A 73 -11.40 -30.76 54.64
CA SER A 73 -10.81 -29.43 54.67
C SER A 73 -9.49 -29.35 53.90
N LEU A 74 -8.63 -30.38 54.02
CA LEU A 74 -7.37 -30.46 53.29
C LEU A 74 -7.61 -30.59 51.77
N ARG A 75 -8.57 -31.42 51.36
CA ARG A 75 -8.97 -31.57 49.95
C ARG A 75 -9.50 -30.25 49.39
N MET A 76 -10.34 -29.54 50.15
CA MET A 76 -10.81 -28.21 49.77
C MET A 76 -9.65 -27.22 49.60
N GLN A 77 -8.73 -27.16 50.55
CA GLN A 77 -7.57 -26.27 50.47
C GLN A 77 -6.69 -26.57 49.25
N THR A 78 -6.51 -27.85 48.94
CA THR A 78 -5.77 -28.30 47.73
C THR A 78 -6.51 -27.90 46.45
N SER A 79 -7.83 -28.06 46.39
CA SER A 79 -8.61 -27.63 45.22
C SER A 79 -8.58 -26.11 45.03
N LEU A 80 -8.54 -25.34 46.13
CA LEU A 80 -8.48 -23.89 46.08
C LEU A 80 -7.12 -23.40 45.58
N SER A 81 -6.03 -24.04 46.01
CA SER A 81 -4.69 -23.71 45.48
C SER A 81 -4.55 -24.08 44.00
N GLN A 82 -5.13 -25.20 43.57
CA GLN A 82 -5.19 -25.58 42.16
C GLN A 82 -5.98 -24.55 41.33
N ALA A 83 -7.20 -24.20 41.77
CA ALA A 83 -8.03 -23.21 41.09
C ALA A 83 -7.35 -21.82 41.04
N GLN A 84 -6.62 -21.44 42.09
CA GLN A 84 -5.84 -20.21 42.10
C GLN A 84 -4.70 -20.25 41.06
N GLY A 85 -3.98 -21.37 40.95
CA GLY A 85 -2.95 -21.56 39.93
C GLY A 85 -3.51 -21.51 38.50
N GLU A 86 -4.67 -22.13 38.27
CA GLU A 86 -5.38 -22.05 36.99
C GLU A 86 -5.77 -20.60 36.68
N LEU A 87 -6.31 -19.86 37.65
CA LEU A 87 -6.68 -18.45 37.49
C LEU A 87 -5.46 -17.59 37.13
N ASP A 88 -4.33 -17.79 37.80
CA ASP A 88 -3.10 -17.03 37.53
C ASP A 88 -2.54 -17.36 36.14
N SER A 89 -2.60 -18.62 35.72
CA SER A 89 -2.23 -19.02 34.35
C SER A 89 -3.16 -18.41 33.29
N ALA A 90 -4.47 -18.36 33.56
CA ALA A 90 -5.46 -17.76 32.68
C ALA A 90 -5.27 -16.23 32.57
N LYS A 91 -4.97 -15.56 33.69
CA LYS A 91 -4.64 -14.13 33.70
C LYS A 91 -3.36 -13.83 32.91
N ALA A 92 -2.33 -14.65 33.07
CA ALA A 92 -1.10 -14.52 32.28
C ALA A 92 -1.38 -14.70 30.77
N GLY A 93 -2.20 -15.69 30.40
CA GLY A 93 -2.64 -15.89 29.02
C GLY A 93 -3.44 -14.72 28.47
N MET A 94 -4.33 -14.13 29.27
CA MET A 94 -5.11 -12.95 28.89
C MET A 94 -4.21 -11.73 28.68
N SER A 95 -3.26 -11.48 29.58
CA SER A 95 -2.29 -10.39 29.42
C SER A 95 -1.41 -10.55 28.18
N GLN A 96 -1.01 -11.77 27.83
CA GLN A 96 -0.31 -12.05 26.57
C GLN A 96 -1.20 -11.73 25.36
N LYS A 97 -2.48 -12.15 25.40
CA LYS A 97 -3.45 -11.84 24.35
C LYS A 97 -3.69 -10.34 24.20
N ASP A 98 -3.75 -9.60 25.30
CA ASP A 98 -3.88 -8.14 25.27
C ASP A 98 -2.65 -7.49 24.63
N ALA A 99 -1.44 -7.97 24.94
CA ALA A 99 -0.21 -7.49 24.31
C ALA A 99 -0.16 -7.80 22.80
N GLU A 100 -0.62 -8.98 22.39
CA GLU A 100 -0.79 -9.34 20.97
C GLU A 100 -1.80 -8.42 20.28
N LEU A 101 -2.92 -8.13 20.94
CA LEU A 101 -4.00 -7.30 20.40
C LEU A 101 -3.54 -5.84 20.23
N VAL A 102 -2.75 -5.30 21.17
CA VAL A 102 -2.13 -3.98 21.04
C VAL A 102 -1.19 -3.93 19.84
N LYS A 103 -0.35 -4.96 19.64
CA LYS A 103 0.54 -5.04 18.47
C LYS A 103 -0.25 -5.11 17.16
N ALA A 104 -1.27 -5.96 17.10
CA ALA A 104 -2.13 -6.10 15.92
C ALA A 104 -2.86 -4.79 15.58
N LYS A 105 -3.34 -4.05 16.60
CA LYS A 105 -3.95 -2.73 16.42
C LYS A 105 -2.94 -1.70 15.88
N ALA A 106 -1.71 -1.69 16.39
CA ALA A 106 -0.67 -0.80 15.88
C ALA A 106 -0.35 -1.09 14.41
N GLN A 107 -0.24 -2.37 14.04
CA GLN A 107 -0.05 -2.79 12.65
C GLN A 107 -1.23 -2.38 11.75
N ALA A 108 -2.47 -2.49 12.23
CA ALA A 108 -3.64 -2.07 11.47
C ALA A 108 -3.64 -0.55 11.19
N VAL A 109 -3.21 0.26 12.15
CA VAL A 109 -3.08 1.72 11.98
C VAL A 109 -1.99 2.06 10.97
N GLU A 110 -0.83 1.39 11.04
CA GLU A 110 0.26 1.58 10.08
C GLU A 110 -0.16 1.18 8.65
N LEU A 111 -0.90 0.08 8.51
CA LEU A 111 -1.43 -0.36 7.23
C LEU A 111 -2.45 0.65 6.67
N GLN A 112 -3.33 1.19 7.51
CA GLN A 112 -4.28 2.23 7.09
C GLN A 112 -3.55 3.47 6.58
N GLN A 113 -2.53 3.94 7.30
CA GLN A 113 -1.73 5.09 6.87
C GLN A 113 -1.03 4.82 5.53
N THR A 114 -0.54 3.59 5.32
CA THR A 114 0.06 3.17 4.05
C THR A 114 -0.95 3.19 2.91
N LEU A 115 -2.18 2.71 3.16
CA LEU A 115 -3.26 2.75 2.17
C LEU A 115 -3.63 4.18 1.79
N ASP A 116 -3.73 5.08 2.77
CA ASP A 116 -4.05 6.49 2.54
C ASP A 116 -2.95 7.19 1.73
N ASN A 117 -1.68 6.90 2.01
CA ASN A 117 -0.55 7.43 1.23
C ASN A 117 -0.60 6.94 -0.22
N ARG A 118 -0.81 5.63 -0.44
CA ARG A 118 -0.96 5.07 -1.80
C ARG A 118 -2.16 5.65 -2.54
N ALA A 119 -3.27 5.92 -1.85
CA ALA A 119 -4.44 6.57 -2.46
C ALA A 119 -4.11 7.98 -2.96
N ARG A 120 -3.35 8.77 -2.19
CA ARG A 120 -2.88 10.10 -2.61
C ARG A 120 -1.91 10.02 -3.78
N GLU A 121 -0.97 9.08 -3.77
CA GLU A 121 -0.04 8.85 -4.89
C GLU A 121 -0.80 8.51 -6.18
N LEU A 122 -1.77 7.59 -6.10
CA LEU A 122 -2.62 7.24 -7.24
C LEU A 122 -3.40 8.44 -7.77
N GLN A 123 -3.91 9.28 -6.88
CA GLN A 123 -4.61 10.51 -7.28
C GLN A 123 -3.67 11.47 -8.03
N GLN A 124 -2.44 11.67 -7.54
CA GLN A 124 -1.44 12.51 -8.22
C GLN A 124 -1.08 11.96 -9.60
N VAL A 125 -0.83 10.65 -9.70
CA VAL A 125 -0.54 9.99 -10.97
C VAL A 125 -1.72 10.14 -11.94
N SER A 126 -2.96 10.01 -11.46
CA SER A 126 -4.14 10.20 -12.29
C SER A 126 -4.26 11.63 -12.83
N SER A 127 -4.03 12.65 -11.99
CA SER A 127 -4.07 14.05 -12.44
C SER A 127 -2.94 14.40 -13.40
N GLN A 128 -1.72 13.89 -13.15
CA GLN A 128 -0.60 14.07 -14.07
C GLN A 128 -0.87 13.41 -15.43
N LYS A 129 -1.52 12.25 -15.44
CA LYS A 129 -1.93 11.58 -16.67
C LYS A 129 -2.97 12.41 -17.44
N GLU A 130 -3.96 12.99 -16.76
CA GLU A 130 -4.94 13.88 -17.40
C GLU A 130 -4.28 15.12 -18.01
N GLU A 131 -3.33 15.74 -17.31
CA GLU A 131 -2.57 16.89 -17.81
C GLU A 131 -1.72 16.52 -19.03
N SER A 132 -1.04 15.38 -18.99
CA SER A 132 -0.25 14.86 -20.10
C SER A 132 -1.13 14.58 -21.33
N LEU A 133 -2.33 14.02 -21.12
CA LEU A 133 -3.30 13.80 -22.20
C LEU A 133 -3.76 15.12 -22.83
N ARG A 134 -4.06 16.15 -22.02
CA ARG A 134 -4.41 17.48 -22.52
C ARG A 134 -3.27 18.12 -23.31
N SER A 135 -2.03 18.01 -22.81
CA SER A 135 -0.84 18.50 -23.51
C SER A 135 -0.67 17.80 -24.86
N TYR A 136 -0.87 16.48 -24.90
CA TYR A 136 -0.84 15.70 -26.14
C TYR A 136 -1.93 16.13 -27.13
N GLU A 137 -3.18 16.30 -26.68
CA GLU A 137 -4.27 16.78 -27.52
C GLU A 137 -4.02 18.18 -28.07
N GLN A 138 -3.48 19.08 -27.25
CA GLN A 138 -3.10 20.43 -27.67
C GLN A 138 -1.95 20.39 -28.69
N LEU A 139 -0.94 19.55 -28.48
CA LEU A 139 0.15 19.35 -29.42
C LEU A 139 -0.39 18.83 -30.76
N LYS A 140 -1.30 17.86 -30.73
CA LYS A 140 -1.98 17.32 -31.91
C LYS A 140 -2.76 18.39 -32.66
N ALA A 141 -3.52 19.22 -31.95
CA ALA A 141 -4.28 20.32 -32.54
C ALA A 141 -3.35 21.38 -33.17
N ASN A 142 -2.29 21.78 -32.46
CA ASN A 142 -1.29 22.72 -32.96
C ASN A 142 -0.57 22.19 -34.20
N LEU A 143 -0.18 20.91 -34.20
CA LEU A 143 0.46 20.31 -35.35
C LEU A 143 -0.49 20.27 -36.56
N SER A 144 -1.76 19.94 -36.35
CA SER A 144 -2.76 19.93 -37.42
C SER A 144 -3.04 21.33 -38.01
N SER A 145 -3.03 22.37 -37.18
CA SER A 145 -3.28 23.75 -37.61
C SER A 145 -2.07 24.38 -38.29
N VAL A 146 -0.85 24.08 -37.83
CA VAL A 146 0.40 24.46 -38.49
C VAL A 146 0.50 23.77 -39.86
N ASN A 147 0.11 22.50 -39.99
CA ASN A 147 0.26 21.78 -41.25
C ASN A 147 -0.66 22.33 -42.37
N ALA A 148 -1.93 22.64 -42.07
CA ALA A 148 -2.85 23.20 -43.07
C ALA A 148 -2.56 24.67 -43.40
N GLY A 149 -2.20 25.48 -42.39
CA GLY A 149 -1.92 26.90 -42.56
C GLY A 149 -0.59 27.18 -43.26
N THR A 150 0.48 26.46 -42.88
CA THR A 150 1.80 26.63 -43.47
C THR A 150 1.85 26.08 -44.90
N PHE A 151 1.16 24.97 -45.20
CA PHE A 151 1.04 24.45 -46.57
C PHE A 151 0.24 25.39 -47.49
N ASN A 152 -0.91 25.90 -47.03
CA ASN A 152 -1.67 26.90 -47.80
C ASN A 152 -0.90 28.21 -47.96
N ALA A 153 -0.15 28.65 -46.95
CA ALA A 153 0.73 29.82 -47.07
C ALA A 153 1.88 29.58 -48.06
N LEU A 154 2.49 28.38 -48.06
CA LEU A 154 3.50 27.98 -49.04
C LEU A 154 2.94 27.89 -50.46
N LEU A 155 1.72 27.39 -50.64
CA LEU A 155 1.02 27.40 -51.94
C LEU A 155 0.66 28.81 -52.39
N GLN A 156 0.25 29.68 -51.46
CA GLN A 156 -0.15 31.04 -51.76
C GLN A 156 1.04 31.98 -52.04
N MET A 157 2.17 31.73 -51.39
CA MET A 157 3.40 32.55 -51.53
C MET A 157 4.42 31.92 -52.48
N GLY A 158 4.32 30.61 -52.73
CA GLY A 158 5.18 29.87 -53.64
C GLY A 158 4.89 30.25 -55.09
N VAL A 159 5.94 30.33 -55.89
CA VAL A 159 5.82 30.54 -57.33
C VAL A 159 5.93 29.17 -57.98
N ALA A 160 4.94 28.81 -58.79
CA ALA A 160 5.02 27.60 -59.58
C ALA A 160 6.15 27.75 -60.61
N ALA A 161 7.07 26.79 -60.65
CA ALA A 161 8.23 26.81 -61.53
C ALA A 161 8.29 25.49 -62.29
N SER A 162 8.54 25.59 -63.59
CA SER A 162 8.78 24.41 -64.43
C SER A 162 10.17 23.82 -64.17
N ASN A 163 10.38 22.54 -64.50
CA ASN A 163 11.71 21.91 -64.47
C ASN A 163 12.75 22.76 -65.22
N GLN A 164 12.40 23.29 -66.40
CA GLN A 164 13.30 24.13 -67.20
C GLN A 164 13.65 25.46 -66.52
N GLU A 165 12.73 26.04 -65.76
CA GLU A 165 12.98 27.27 -65.00
C GLU A 165 13.83 27.00 -63.76
N LEU A 166 13.58 25.87 -63.09
CA LEU A 166 14.38 25.46 -61.96
C LEU A 166 15.83 25.26 -62.38
N LEU A 167 16.09 24.55 -63.50
CA LEU A 167 17.45 24.30 -64.02
C LEU A 167 18.27 25.58 -64.29
N LYS A 168 17.63 26.75 -64.40
CA LYS A 168 18.30 28.05 -64.52
C LYS A 168 18.96 28.51 -63.22
N ILE A 169 18.63 27.90 -62.09
CA ILE A 169 19.14 28.23 -60.76
C ILE A 169 19.97 27.06 -60.26
N GLN A 170 21.25 27.31 -59.97
CA GLN A 170 22.17 26.32 -59.44
C GLN A 170 21.71 25.82 -58.05
N VAL A 171 21.88 24.53 -57.80
CA VAL A 171 21.65 23.94 -56.47
C VAL A 171 22.80 24.26 -55.51
N ALA A 172 22.47 24.47 -54.24
CA ALA A 172 23.46 24.67 -53.19
C ALA A 172 24.12 23.35 -52.78
N ASP A 173 25.43 23.40 -52.51
CA ASP A 173 26.16 22.30 -51.87
C ASP A 173 25.82 22.31 -50.38
N THR A 174 24.73 21.62 -50.04
CA THR A 174 24.32 21.40 -48.66
C THR A 174 24.46 19.93 -48.32
N SER A 175 24.62 19.63 -47.03
CA SER A 175 24.44 18.27 -46.53
C SER A 175 22.99 17.84 -46.78
N PHE A 176 22.76 17.24 -47.95
CA PHE A 176 21.49 16.63 -48.25
C PHE A 176 21.29 15.47 -47.27
N SER A 177 20.15 15.45 -46.58
CA SER A 177 19.81 14.40 -45.64
C SER A 177 18.68 13.59 -46.22
N GLY A 178 18.86 12.28 -46.36
CA GLY A 178 17.86 11.39 -46.93
C GLY A 178 18.42 9.99 -47.14
N GLN A 179 17.57 9.09 -47.63
CA GLN A 179 18.03 7.81 -48.16
C GLN A 179 18.79 8.08 -49.46
N ASP A 180 19.94 7.45 -49.62
CA ASP A 180 20.79 7.49 -50.81
C ASP A 180 21.05 6.01 -51.17
N THR A 181 20.45 5.55 -52.27
CA THR A 181 20.37 4.13 -52.62
C THR A 181 21.60 3.62 -53.34
N ASP A 182 22.29 4.45 -54.13
CA ASP A 182 23.49 4.08 -54.87
C ASP A 182 24.80 4.66 -54.29
N GLY A 183 24.70 5.59 -53.35
CA GLY A 183 25.83 6.08 -52.54
C GLY A 183 26.68 7.13 -53.24
N ASP A 184 26.17 7.80 -54.28
CA ASP A 184 26.87 8.91 -54.94
C ASP A 184 26.81 10.23 -54.14
N GLY A 185 25.99 10.26 -53.09
CA GLY A 185 25.76 11.37 -52.19
C GLY A 185 24.63 12.32 -52.59
N LEU A 186 23.84 11.99 -53.63
CA LEU A 186 22.57 12.61 -53.98
C LEU A 186 21.42 11.73 -53.44
N PRO A 187 20.62 12.21 -52.46
CA PRO A 187 19.54 11.38 -51.93
C PRO A 187 18.45 11.08 -52.97
N ASP A 188 17.80 9.92 -52.85
CA ASP A 188 16.70 9.42 -53.69
C ASP A 188 15.64 10.49 -54.00
N ASP A 189 15.28 11.31 -53.01
CA ASP A 189 14.25 12.34 -53.16
C ASP A 189 14.69 13.48 -54.10
N LEU A 190 15.98 13.80 -54.10
CA LEU A 190 16.56 14.78 -54.99
C LEU A 190 16.77 14.21 -56.38
N GLU A 191 17.17 12.94 -56.48
CA GLU A 191 17.30 12.24 -57.76
C GLU A 191 15.97 12.22 -58.51
N VAL A 192 14.86 11.94 -57.81
CA VAL A 192 13.52 12.06 -58.37
C VAL A 192 13.21 13.49 -58.86
N ALA A 193 13.65 14.51 -58.14
CA ALA A 193 13.41 15.90 -58.49
C ALA A 193 14.20 16.33 -59.75
N PHE A 194 15.39 15.77 -59.94
CA PHE A 194 16.21 15.96 -61.13
C PHE A 194 15.87 15.03 -62.28
N GLY A 195 15.17 13.92 -62.01
CA GLY A 195 14.80 12.89 -62.97
C GLY A 195 15.89 11.84 -63.19
N THR A 196 16.87 11.74 -62.29
CA THR A 196 17.96 10.76 -62.33
C THR A 196 17.52 9.39 -61.77
N ASP A 197 18.30 8.35 -62.03
CA ASP A 197 18.01 6.98 -61.61
C ASP A 197 18.68 6.67 -60.27
N LYS A 198 17.89 6.65 -59.20
CA LYS A 198 18.30 6.36 -57.82
C LYS A 198 19.12 5.10 -57.54
N ASN A 199 19.30 4.24 -58.53
CA ASN A 199 20.09 3.01 -58.39
C ASN A 199 21.40 3.09 -59.17
N LYS A 200 21.74 4.27 -59.69
CA LYS A 200 22.91 4.52 -60.53
C LYS A 200 23.54 5.85 -60.13
N SER A 201 24.74 5.74 -59.58
CA SER A 201 25.55 6.91 -59.20
C SER A 201 25.87 7.88 -60.34
N ASP A 202 25.77 7.43 -61.58
CA ASP A 202 26.02 8.17 -62.82
C ASP A 202 24.92 7.73 -63.80
N THR A 203 23.88 8.55 -63.93
CA THR A 203 22.65 8.19 -64.66
C THR A 203 22.88 8.19 -66.17
N ASP A 204 23.66 9.14 -66.69
CA ASP A 204 23.90 9.30 -68.12
C ASP A 204 25.13 8.52 -68.65
N GLY A 205 25.97 8.03 -67.73
CA GLY A 205 27.11 7.15 -67.99
C GLY A 205 28.33 7.88 -68.56
N ASP A 206 28.46 9.19 -68.35
CA ASP A 206 29.56 9.99 -68.89
C ASP A 206 30.84 9.98 -68.04
N GLY A 207 30.77 9.37 -66.85
CA GLY A 207 31.87 9.18 -65.91
C GLY A 207 31.91 10.19 -64.76
N TYR A 208 30.94 11.09 -64.66
CA TYR A 208 30.71 11.97 -63.51
C TYR A 208 29.45 11.51 -62.77
N GLY A 209 29.47 11.57 -61.43
CA GLY A 209 28.31 11.17 -60.64
C GLY A 209 27.25 12.27 -60.57
N ASP A 210 25.97 11.88 -60.48
CA ASP A 210 24.82 12.79 -60.57
C ASP A 210 24.94 13.95 -59.56
N ARG A 211 25.34 13.66 -58.31
CA ARG A 211 25.62 14.68 -57.27
C ARG A 211 26.63 15.73 -57.73
N GLU A 212 27.76 15.27 -58.27
CA GLU A 212 28.89 16.12 -58.65
C GLU A 212 28.46 17.06 -59.78
N GLU A 213 27.68 16.54 -60.72
CA GLU A 213 27.16 17.31 -61.83
C GLU A 213 26.18 18.40 -61.37
N VAL A 214 25.18 18.06 -60.55
CA VAL A 214 24.16 19.04 -60.12
C VAL A 214 24.74 20.18 -59.28
N ILE A 215 25.74 19.90 -58.45
CA ILE A 215 26.42 20.91 -57.62
C ILE A 215 27.29 21.81 -58.49
N ASN A 216 27.97 21.25 -59.49
CA ASN A 216 28.84 22.01 -60.40
C ASN A 216 28.09 22.67 -61.56
N GLY A 217 26.78 22.44 -61.70
CA GLY A 217 25.93 23.06 -62.72
C GLY A 217 25.97 22.34 -64.08
N TYR A 218 26.23 21.04 -64.08
CA TYR A 218 26.12 20.13 -65.22
C TYR A 218 24.79 19.38 -65.17
N ASN A 219 24.38 18.84 -66.32
CA ASN A 219 23.11 18.13 -66.47
C ASN A 219 23.30 16.63 -66.23
N PRO A 220 22.75 16.04 -65.17
CA PRO A 220 22.96 14.62 -64.84
C PRO A 220 22.22 13.63 -65.76
N LEU A 221 21.55 14.13 -66.80
CA LEU A 221 20.83 13.33 -67.80
C LEU A 221 21.44 13.44 -69.21
N GLY A 222 22.62 14.06 -69.31
CA GLY A 222 23.34 14.18 -70.57
C GLY A 222 24.45 15.22 -70.47
N SER A 223 25.50 15.03 -71.25
CA SER A 223 26.79 15.75 -71.28
C SER A 223 26.82 17.30 -71.41
N ASP A 224 25.68 17.99 -71.38
CA ASP A 224 25.59 19.45 -71.52
C ASP A 224 25.63 20.19 -70.17
N LYS A 225 26.02 21.47 -70.17
CA LYS A 225 25.91 22.34 -68.99
C LYS A 225 24.48 22.79 -68.76
N LEU A 226 24.09 22.97 -67.49
CA LEU A 226 22.79 23.55 -67.16
C LEU A 226 22.68 24.98 -67.72
N PRO A 227 21.51 25.38 -68.25
CA PRO A 227 21.28 26.72 -68.78
C PRO A 227 21.08 27.74 -67.65
N LEU A 228 22.12 27.96 -66.84
CA LEU A 228 22.08 28.86 -65.69
C LEU A 228 21.78 30.30 -66.12
N ASP A 229 20.76 30.91 -65.51
CA ASP A 229 20.37 32.31 -65.72
C ASP A 229 20.41 33.07 -64.38
N GLN A 230 21.49 33.83 -64.19
CA GLN A 230 21.68 34.63 -62.98
C GLN A 230 20.61 35.70 -62.78
N LYS A 231 20.01 36.22 -63.86
CA LYS A 231 18.94 37.23 -63.78
C LYS A 231 17.67 36.57 -63.23
N PHE A 232 17.35 35.36 -63.70
CA PHE A 232 16.24 34.57 -63.19
C PHE A 232 16.47 34.15 -61.73
N ALA A 233 17.67 33.67 -61.38
CA ALA A 233 18.03 33.35 -60.00
C ALA A 233 17.88 34.56 -59.07
N ASN A 234 18.39 35.72 -59.47
CA ASN A 234 18.29 36.96 -58.70
C ASN A 234 16.83 37.43 -58.54
N ALA A 235 15.98 37.27 -59.55
CA ALA A 235 14.57 37.64 -59.49
C ALA A 235 13.77 36.76 -58.50
N ASN A 236 14.23 35.53 -58.27
CA ASN A 236 13.57 34.57 -57.39
C ASN A 236 14.19 34.48 -56.00
N LYS A 237 15.22 35.28 -55.68
CA LYS A 237 15.82 35.34 -54.34
C LYS A 237 14.77 35.59 -53.25
N GLY A 238 14.82 34.77 -52.20
CA GLY A 238 13.90 34.79 -51.07
C GLY A 238 12.52 34.17 -51.36
N ARG A 239 12.28 33.67 -52.57
CA ARG A 239 11.04 32.98 -52.93
C ARG A 239 11.17 31.47 -52.74
N VAL A 240 10.03 30.85 -52.47
CA VAL A 240 9.86 29.40 -52.60
C VAL A 240 9.34 29.11 -54.01
N LEU A 241 10.00 28.20 -54.71
CA LEU A 241 9.60 27.70 -56.02
C LEU A 241 9.02 26.30 -55.84
N LEU A 242 7.87 26.04 -56.45
CA LEU A 242 7.19 24.75 -56.41
C LEU A 242 7.31 24.09 -57.78
N GLN A 243 7.94 22.92 -57.82
CA GLN A 243 8.15 22.16 -59.04
C GLN A 243 6.84 21.52 -59.50
N MET A 244 6.36 21.87 -60.70
CA MET A 244 5.05 21.42 -61.18
C MET A 244 5.07 20.08 -61.91
N GLU A 245 6.18 19.74 -62.58
CA GLU A 245 6.29 18.52 -63.38
C GLU A 245 6.91 17.34 -62.61
N GLY A 246 7.19 17.51 -61.32
CA GLY A 246 7.68 16.47 -60.40
C GLY A 246 6.61 15.99 -59.42
N LYS A 247 7.03 15.58 -58.21
CA LYS A 247 6.13 15.21 -57.10
C LYS A 247 5.62 16.42 -56.30
N GLY A 248 5.87 17.64 -56.76
CA GLY A 248 5.50 18.86 -56.05
C GLY A 248 6.58 19.32 -55.08
N GLU A 249 7.84 19.11 -55.43
CA GLU A 249 9.02 19.48 -54.67
C GLU A 249 9.08 20.98 -54.41
N ALA A 250 9.46 21.36 -53.19
CA ALA A 250 9.63 22.76 -52.81
C ALA A 250 11.12 23.12 -52.77
N TRP A 251 11.45 24.27 -53.35
CA TRP A 251 12.81 24.80 -53.45
C TRP A 251 12.86 26.23 -52.89
N TYR A 252 13.83 26.57 -52.07
CA TYR A 252 14.04 27.94 -51.59
C TYR A 252 15.26 28.57 -52.23
N VAL A 253 15.11 29.74 -52.83
CA VAL A 253 16.25 30.47 -53.41
C VAL A 253 16.85 31.38 -52.35
N ASN A 254 18.06 31.08 -51.89
CA ASN A 254 18.70 31.85 -50.84
C ASN A 254 19.11 33.25 -51.34
N PRO A 255 18.72 34.33 -50.64
CA PRO A 255 19.07 35.70 -51.03
C PRO A 255 20.58 35.98 -51.10
N LYS A 256 21.39 35.27 -50.30
CA LYS A 256 22.82 35.54 -50.15
C LYS A 256 23.64 35.04 -51.34
N ASP A 257 23.42 33.80 -51.75
CA ASP A 257 24.18 33.14 -52.83
C ASP A 257 23.38 33.03 -54.14
N GLY A 258 22.06 33.19 -54.11
CA GLY A 258 21.19 33.00 -55.27
C GLY A 258 21.04 31.55 -55.72
N LYS A 259 21.50 30.59 -54.91
CA LYS A 259 21.34 29.16 -55.16
C LYS A 259 20.01 28.67 -54.59
N ARG A 260 19.50 27.58 -55.15
CA ARG A 260 18.28 26.93 -54.66
C ARG A 260 18.63 25.82 -53.66
N TYR A 261 17.83 25.74 -52.60
CA TYR A 261 17.94 24.78 -51.51
C TYR A 261 16.70 23.91 -51.54
N PHE A 262 16.88 22.60 -51.46
CA PHE A 262 15.78 21.65 -51.40
C PHE A 262 15.08 21.71 -50.04
N LEU A 263 13.77 21.87 -50.03
CA LEU A 263 12.95 21.87 -48.81
C LEU A 263 12.17 20.56 -48.63
N GLY A 264 12.28 19.61 -49.56
CA GLY A 264 11.52 18.36 -49.57
C GLY A 264 10.20 18.45 -50.33
N ILE A 265 9.43 17.36 -50.26
CA ILE A 265 8.10 17.24 -50.87
C ILE A 265 7.06 17.55 -49.79
N PRO A 266 6.34 18.69 -49.86
CA PRO A 266 5.37 19.07 -48.83
C PRO A 266 4.27 18.03 -48.62
N SER A 267 3.81 17.33 -49.67
CA SER A 267 2.78 16.28 -49.53
C SER A 267 3.26 15.04 -48.79
N GLU A 268 4.56 14.74 -48.83
CA GLU A 268 5.13 13.61 -48.08
C GLU A 268 5.35 13.97 -46.61
N ALA A 269 5.76 15.22 -46.33
CA ALA A 269 5.81 15.73 -44.96
C ALA A 269 4.44 15.63 -44.27
N VAL A 270 3.36 15.97 -44.98
CA VAL A 270 1.97 15.84 -44.47
C VAL A 270 1.62 14.37 -44.18
N LYS A 271 1.91 13.44 -45.10
CA LYS A 271 1.64 11.99 -44.91
C LYS A 271 2.48 11.35 -43.81
N ALA A 272 3.76 11.74 -43.68
CA ALA A 272 4.65 11.25 -42.64
C ALA A 272 4.15 11.67 -41.24
N LEU A 273 3.65 12.90 -41.10
CA LEU A 273 3.01 13.38 -39.88
C LEU A 273 1.70 12.65 -39.57
N GLU A 274 0.93 12.26 -40.59
CA GLU A 274 -0.26 11.43 -40.41
C GLU A 274 0.10 10.00 -39.93
N GLY A 275 1.20 9.42 -40.43
CA GLY A 275 1.70 8.10 -40.04
C GLY A 275 2.38 8.04 -38.66
N LEU A 276 2.96 9.15 -38.19
CA LEU A 276 3.58 9.28 -36.85
C LEU A 276 2.57 9.26 -35.68
N GLN A 277 1.27 9.14 -35.94
CA GLN A 277 0.23 8.95 -34.92
C GLN A 277 0.34 7.61 -34.15
N VAL A 278 1.32 6.74 -34.46
CA VAL A 278 1.51 5.43 -33.81
C VAL A 278 2.98 5.17 -33.44
N ALA A 279 3.57 5.96 -32.54
CA ALA A 279 4.71 5.50 -31.75
C ALA A 279 4.94 6.39 -30.52
N PRO A 280 4.63 5.94 -29.28
CA PRO A 280 5.13 6.60 -28.10
C PRO A 280 6.56 6.12 -27.86
N ASN A 281 7.56 7.00 -28.03
CA ASN A 281 8.89 6.76 -27.49
C ASN A 281 9.26 7.82 -26.43
N PRO A 282 9.98 7.40 -25.36
CA PRO A 282 10.01 8.10 -24.09
C PRO A 282 11.02 9.25 -24.13
N VAL A 283 10.56 10.46 -23.83
CA VAL A 283 11.44 11.62 -23.71
C VAL A 283 12.24 11.50 -22.42
N SER A 284 13.56 11.36 -22.58
CA SER A 284 14.55 11.53 -21.51
C SER A 284 14.63 13.00 -21.11
N ASN A 285 14.54 13.27 -19.82
CA ASN A 285 14.62 14.62 -19.24
C ASN A 285 15.94 15.31 -19.58
N ILE A 286 15.85 16.44 -20.30
CA ILE A 286 16.91 17.46 -20.32
C ILE A 286 16.42 18.61 -19.44
N SER A 287 16.91 18.65 -18.20
CA SER A 287 16.74 19.80 -17.30
C SER A 287 17.69 20.91 -17.74
N ALA A 288 17.14 22.01 -18.25
CA ALA A 288 17.85 23.26 -18.43
C ALA A 288 18.00 23.96 -17.08
N THR A 289 19.22 23.98 -16.55
CA THR A 289 19.63 24.78 -15.40
C THR A 289 20.20 26.11 -15.90
N SER A 290 19.53 27.21 -15.55
CA SER A 290 20.07 28.57 -15.52
C SER A 290 19.49 29.20 -14.24
N GLY A 291 20.22 29.32 -13.12
CA GLY A 291 21.25 30.33 -12.83
C GLY A 291 20.62 31.72 -12.61
N THR A 292 20.92 32.57 -11.63
CA THR A 292 21.82 32.60 -10.47
C THR A 292 21.46 33.89 -9.69
N SER A 293 21.48 33.84 -8.35
CA SER A 293 21.81 34.91 -7.38
C SER A 293 21.03 36.23 -7.34
N GLY A 294 20.56 36.61 -6.13
CA GLY A 294 20.13 37.99 -5.83
C GLY A 294 19.52 38.21 -4.45
N GLN A 295 20.27 37.91 -3.39
CA GLN A 295 19.97 38.16 -1.99
C GLN A 295 19.87 39.66 -1.66
N THR A 296 18.83 40.11 -0.94
CA THR A 296 18.87 41.11 0.16
C THR A 296 17.46 41.54 0.63
N THR A 297 17.12 41.21 1.88
CA THR A 297 16.31 42.01 2.82
C THR A 297 17.28 42.77 3.76
N PRO A 298 16.90 43.71 4.66
CA PRO A 298 15.56 44.15 5.12
C PRO A 298 15.42 45.69 5.23
N THR A 299 14.24 46.21 5.65
CA THR A 299 14.06 47.21 6.75
C THR A 299 12.62 47.76 6.78
N THR A 300 11.92 47.45 7.87
CA THR A 300 11.04 48.28 8.73
C THR A 300 10.49 49.61 8.18
N ALA A 301 9.15 49.80 8.21
CA ALA A 301 8.48 50.64 9.22
C ALA A 301 7.01 51.00 8.88
N THR A 302 6.19 51.01 9.94
CA THR A 302 5.08 51.95 10.23
C THR A 302 3.63 51.56 9.89
N SER A 303 2.89 51.28 10.97
CA SER A 303 1.43 51.29 11.15
C SER A 303 0.88 52.74 11.15
N PRO A 304 -0.41 52.99 10.86
CA PRO A 304 -1.37 53.07 11.97
C PRO A 304 -2.76 52.45 11.67
N GLN A 305 -3.16 51.56 12.58
CA GLN A 305 -4.42 51.57 13.36
C GLN A 305 -5.69 52.25 12.76
N GLN A 306 -6.76 51.46 12.58
CA GLN A 306 -8.16 51.79 12.94
C GLN A 306 -9.05 50.54 12.76
N THR A 307 -9.43 49.87 13.86
CA THR A 307 -10.76 49.89 14.51
C THR A 307 -11.92 49.34 13.67
N ALA A 308 -12.46 48.19 14.09
CA ALA A 308 -13.86 47.96 14.48
C ALA A 308 -14.32 46.54 14.12
N SER A 309 -14.43 45.70 15.15
CA SER A 309 -15.45 44.65 15.24
C SER A 309 -16.47 45.17 16.24
N PRO A 310 -17.78 44.91 16.09
CA PRO A 310 -18.31 43.79 16.87
C PRO A 310 -19.57 43.09 16.31
N GLN A 311 -19.89 41.98 16.97
CA GLN A 311 -21.21 41.38 17.22
C GLN A 311 -21.70 40.20 16.34
N SER A 312 -21.50 39.01 16.91
CA SER A 312 -22.54 38.10 17.40
C SER A 312 -23.96 38.27 16.84
N VAL A 313 -24.42 37.27 16.09
CA VAL A 313 -25.85 36.97 15.92
C VAL A 313 -26.08 35.52 16.31
N VAL A 314 -26.82 35.37 17.40
CA VAL A 314 -27.48 34.15 17.86
C VAL A 314 -28.76 34.00 17.05
N ILE A 315 -29.02 32.83 16.49
CA ILE A 315 -30.33 32.47 15.91
C ILE A 315 -30.92 31.34 16.78
N PRO A 316 -32.14 31.49 17.33
CA PRO A 316 -32.81 30.43 18.06
C PRO A 316 -33.67 29.53 17.16
N LEU A 317 -33.68 28.24 17.54
CA LEU A 317 -34.73 27.23 17.50
C LEU A 317 -35.89 27.35 16.48
N ASP A 318 -35.97 26.33 15.63
CA ASP A 318 -37.08 25.36 15.61
C ASP A 318 -36.50 23.94 15.51
#